data_AF-A0A432H5J2-F1
#
_entry.id   AF-A0A432H5J2-F1
#
_cell.length_a   1.000
_cell.length_b   1.000
_cell.length_c   1.000
_cell.angle_alpha   90.00
_cell.angle_beta   90.00
_cell.angle_gamma   90.00
#
_symmetry.space_group_name_H-M   'P 1'
#
loop_
_entity.id
_entity.type
_entity.pdbx_description
1 polymer ?
#
loop_
_entity_poly.entity_id
_entity_poly.type
_entity_poly.pdbx_seq_one_letter_code
_entity_poly.pdbx_strand_id
1 'polypeptide(L)'
;MLLLGIGLVAVSPLLGAFALGDEQLLLVDISLSTMLACGMFLGAFTAASSLGDEIRRRTVMVLLSKPVTRTTVLLGKFAGIALALTMAQLSWTATLMLAIRHRTIHSHLVDDHAPVLLIGLVALLISLLQAAWAHRRGKSFPATLSRNCTLLLVSAALLAWTWAPDGSLRWPATSFNTDILWAMLLVHEGVLILAAVALAASTRLPTPATIALSLATLFCGVIVGSLMRGSPWARWVPDLQRLWISDGLIRGGDISVATVGWASIWAFLVMSAVLAVGVALFARRDVG
;
A
#
# COMPACT_ATOMS: atom_id res chain seq x y z
N MET A 1 5.32 -10.17 4.42
CA MET A 1 5.07 -9.01 3.53
C MET A 1 5.19 -7.68 4.24
N LEU A 2 4.46 -7.42 5.35
CA LEU A 2 4.60 -6.14 6.09
C LEU A 2 6.06 -5.80 6.45
N LEU A 3 6.73 -6.68 7.22
CA LEU A 3 8.12 -6.49 7.65
C LEU A 3 9.10 -6.43 6.47
N LEU A 4 8.84 -7.23 5.42
CA LEU A 4 9.63 -7.21 4.19
C LEU A 4 9.57 -5.84 3.51
N GLY A 5 8.36 -5.27 3.36
CA GLY A 5 8.18 -3.94 2.80
C GLY A 5 8.82 -2.85 3.66
N ILE A 6 8.75 -2.95 5.00
CA ILE A 6 9.45 -2.03 5.91
C ILE A 6 10.96 -2.13 5.69
N GLY A 7 11.52 -3.34 5.64
CA GLY A 7 12.95 -3.56 5.43
C GLY A 7 13.44 -3.02 4.08
N LEU A 8 12.71 -3.31 3.00
CA LEU A 8 13.07 -2.83 1.66
C LEU A 8 12.98 -1.30 1.54
N VAL A 9 11.93 -0.67 2.09
CA VAL A 9 11.80 0.79 2.12
C VAL A 9 12.89 1.41 3.01
N ALA A 10 13.23 0.81 4.14
CA ALA A 10 14.29 1.29 5.02
C ALA A 10 15.70 1.21 4.40
N VAL A 11 15.93 0.25 3.49
CA VAL A 11 17.19 0.09 2.74
C VAL A 11 17.27 1.04 1.54
N SER A 12 16.15 1.60 1.07
CA SER A 12 16.12 2.48 -0.11
C SER A 12 17.10 3.67 -0.10
N PRO A 13 17.46 4.32 1.04
CA PRO A 13 18.44 5.41 1.04
C PRO A 13 19.84 4.95 0.61
N LEU A 14 20.20 3.69 0.89
CA LEU A 14 21.48 3.13 0.47
C LEU A 14 21.54 2.96 -1.06
N LEU A 15 20.39 2.68 -1.68
CA LEU A 15 20.27 2.58 -3.14
C LEU A 15 20.26 3.96 -3.81
N GLY A 16 19.58 4.93 -3.18
CA GLY A 16 19.54 6.32 -3.65
C GLY A 16 20.91 7.00 -3.68
N ALA A 17 21.82 6.63 -2.78
CA ALA A 17 23.19 7.17 -2.74
C ALA A 17 24.04 6.85 -3.98
N PHE A 18 23.62 5.90 -4.84
CA PHE A 18 24.29 5.60 -6.10
C PHE A 18 23.83 6.48 -7.27
N ALA A 19 22.80 7.31 -7.09
CA ALA A 19 22.33 8.24 -8.12
C ALA A 19 23.10 9.55 -8.07
N LEU A 20 23.78 9.92 -9.15
CA LEU A 20 24.44 11.20 -9.28
C LEU A 20 23.40 12.27 -9.67
N GLY A 21 22.91 13.06 -8.70
CA GLY A 21 22.12 14.27 -8.95
C GLY A 21 20.64 14.21 -8.53
N ASP A 22 19.97 13.06 -8.67
CA ASP A 22 18.52 12.90 -8.41
C ASP A 22 18.21 11.85 -7.31
N GLU A 23 19.02 11.83 -6.25
CA GLU A 23 18.96 10.81 -5.20
C GLU A 23 17.58 10.67 -4.53
N GLN A 24 16.92 11.79 -4.21
CA GLN A 24 15.63 11.79 -3.53
C GLN A 24 14.50 11.24 -4.43
N LEU A 25 14.52 11.60 -5.72
CA LEU A 25 13.54 11.12 -6.69
C LEU A 25 13.68 9.61 -6.89
N LEU A 26 14.92 9.11 -7.02
CA LEU A 26 15.17 7.67 -7.13
C LEU A 26 14.75 6.92 -5.85
N LEU A 27 15.04 7.47 -4.66
CA LEU A 27 14.63 6.89 -3.38
C LEU A 27 13.10 6.74 -3.30
N VAL A 28 12.36 7.79 -3.67
CA VAL A 28 10.89 7.78 -3.69
C VAL A 28 10.38 6.75 -4.70
N ASP A 29 10.90 6.73 -5.94
CA ASP A 29 10.43 5.82 -6.98
C ASP A 29 10.65 4.32 -6.63
N ILE A 30 11.84 3.98 -6.12
CA ILE A 30 12.15 2.63 -5.64
C ILE A 30 11.21 2.23 -4.49
N SER A 31 10.93 3.16 -3.58
CA SER A 31 10.08 2.90 -2.43
C SER A 31 8.61 2.75 -2.83
N LEU A 32 8.09 3.58 -3.73
CA LEU A 32 6.75 3.43 -4.30
C LEU A 32 6.60 2.08 -5.02
N SER A 33 7.64 1.65 -5.75
CA SER A 33 7.66 0.34 -6.45
C SER A 33 7.63 -0.81 -5.47
N THR A 34 8.39 -0.69 -4.39
CA THR A 34 8.40 -1.66 -3.30
C THR A 34 7.05 -1.74 -2.60
N MET A 35 6.40 -0.61 -2.31
CA MET A 35 5.08 -0.55 -1.69
C MET A 35 4.01 -1.17 -2.59
N LEU A 36 4.03 -0.87 -3.89
CA LEU A 36 3.11 -1.47 -4.85
C LEU A 36 3.28 -3.00 -4.92
N ALA A 37 4.52 -3.49 -5.04
CA ALA A 37 4.81 -4.91 -5.12
C ALA A 37 4.41 -5.64 -3.82
N CYS A 38 4.89 -5.16 -2.66
CA CYS A 38 4.56 -5.77 -1.37
C CYS A 38 3.05 -5.70 -1.07
N GLY A 39 2.40 -4.59 -1.42
CA GLY A 39 0.97 -4.39 -1.27
C GLY A 39 0.15 -5.33 -2.14
N MET A 40 0.52 -5.50 -3.41
CA MET A 40 -0.13 -6.45 -4.33
C MET A 40 -0.04 -7.88 -3.81
N PHE A 41 1.14 -8.35 -3.40
CA PHE A 41 1.27 -9.71 -2.85
C PHE A 41 0.50 -9.87 -1.54
N LEU A 42 0.61 -8.91 -0.61
CA LEU A 42 -0.15 -8.94 0.64
C LEU A 42 -1.66 -8.98 0.38
N GLY A 43 -2.16 -8.16 -0.55
CA GLY A 43 -3.56 -8.11 -0.96
C GLY A 43 -4.02 -9.41 -1.61
N ALA A 44 -3.23 -9.97 -2.52
CA ALA A 44 -3.57 -11.22 -3.21
C ALA A 44 -3.61 -12.41 -2.25
N PHE A 45 -2.64 -12.54 -1.34
CA PHE A 45 -2.63 -13.61 -0.34
C PHE A 45 -3.77 -13.47 0.68
N THR A 46 -4.07 -12.24 1.12
CA THR A 46 -5.17 -11.99 2.07
C THR A 46 -6.54 -12.22 1.42
N ALA A 47 -6.72 -11.84 0.16
CA ALA A 47 -7.92 -12.15 -0.60
C ALA A 47 -8.12 -13.66 -0.79
N ALA A 48 -7.08 -14.36 -1.22
CA ALA A 48 -7.16 -15.80 -1.47
C ALA A 48 -7.41 -16.61 -0.19
N SER A 49 -6.76 -16.24 0.92
CA SER A 49 -6.96 -16.93 2.21
C SER A 49 -8.28 -16.57 2.88
N SER A 50 -8.78 -15.33 2.71
CA SER A 50 -10.04 -14.93 3.33
C SER A 50 -11.27 -15.46 2.60
N LEU A 51 -11.24 -15.66 1.28
CA LEU A 51 -12.40 -16.14 0.53
C LEU A 51 -12.14 -17.46 -0.19
N GLY A 52 -11.04 -17.56 -0.93
CA GLY A 52 -10.72 -18.75 -1.72
C GLY A 52 -10.57 -20.02 -0.86
N ASP A 53 -9.91 -19.90 0.29
CA ASP A 53 -9.73 -21.01 1.23
C ASP A 53 -11.03 -21.39 1.93
N GLU A 54 -11.87 -20.43 2.29
CA GLU A 54 -13.19 -20.69 2.90
C GLU A 54 -14.14 -21.40 1.93
N ILE A 55 -14.12 -21.01 0.64
CA ILE A 55 -14.89 -21.69 -0.40
C ILE A 55 -14.39 -23.14 -0.55
N ARG A 56 -13.08 -23.35 -0.61
CA ARG A 56 -12.48 -24.68 -0.79
C ARG A 56 -12.72 -25.61 0.40
N ARG A 57 -12.72 -25.07 1.63
CA ARG A 57 -13.02 -25.82 2.86
C ARG A 57 -14.52 -25.96 3.14
N ARG A 58 -15.39 -25.43 2.27
CA ARG A 58 -16.86 -25.39 2.43
C ARG A 58 -17.34 -24.69 3.71
N THR A 59 -16.48 -23.92 4.37
CA THR A 59 -16.84 -23.20 5.59
C THR A 59 -17.70 -21.97 5.28
N VAL A 60 -17.64 -21.46 4.05
CA VAL A 60 -18.46 -20.32 3.61
C VAL A 60 -19.97 -20.64 3.67
N MET A 61 -20.36 -21.92 3.55
CA MET A 61 -21.77 -22.34 3.64
C MET A 61 -22.37 -22.09 5.02
N VAL A 62 -21.56 -22.15 6.08
CA VAL A 62 -21.98 -21.83 7.45
C VAL A 62 -22.34 -20.35 7.59
N LEU A 63 -21.69 -19.49 6.79
CA LEU A 63 -22.02 -18.07 6.77
C LEU A 63 -23.30 -17.81 5.97
N LEU A 64 -23.51 -18.55 4.87
CA LEU A 64 -24.67 -18.42 3.98
C LEU A 64 -25.95 -19.07 4.53
N SER A 65 -25.88 -19.86 5.59
CA SER A 65 -27.07 -20.36 6.30
C SER A 65 -27.76 -19.28 7.14
N LYS A 66 -27.06 -18.17 7.41
CA LYS A 66 -27.63 -16.96 8.00
C LYS A 66 -28.21 -16.06 6.89
N PRO A 67 -29.17 -15.17 7.19
CA PRO A 67 -29.77 -14.26 6.20
C PRO A 67 -28.80 -13.14 5.78
N VAL A 68 -27.64 -13.51 5.24
CA VAL A 68 -26.56 -12.61 4.79
C VAL A 68 -26.42 -12.76 3.28
N THR A 69 -26.57 -11.65 2.55
CA THR A 69 -26.41 -11.66 1.10
C THR A 69 -24.96 -11.88 0.69
N ARG A 70 -24.74 -12.55 -0.44
CA ARG A 70 -23.40 -12.76 -1.02
C ARG A 70 -22.65 -11.44 -1.25
N THR A 71 -23.37 -10.37 -1.58
CA THR A 71 -22.83 -9.01 -1.70
C THR A 71 -22.25 -8.50 -0.38
N THR A 72 -23.00 -8.63 0.72
CA THR A 72 -22.54 -8.22 2.06
C THR A 72 -21.29 -9.00 2.48
N VAL A 73 -21.22 -10.29 2.18
CA VAL A 73 -20.04 -11.11 2.47
C VAL A 73 -18.81 -10.62 1.71
N LEU A 74 -18.95 -10.39 0.40
CA LEU A 74 -17.83 -9.95 -0.45
C LEU A 74 -17.35 -8.55 -0.05
N LEU A 75 -18.28 -7.59 0.14
CA LEU A 75 -17.94 -6.23 0.54
C LEU A 75 -17.32 -6.18 1.94
N GLY A 76 -17.82 -6.99 2.89
CA GLY A 76 -17.23 -7.10 4.22
C GLY A 76 -15.79 -7.65 4.18
N LYS A 77 -15.53 -8.66 3.35
CA LYS A 77 -14.17 -9.19 3.13
C LYS A 77 -13.27 -8.16 2.47
N PHE A 78 -13.76 -7.45 1.45
CA PHE A 78 -13.00 -6.37 0.83
C PHE A 78 -12.66 -5.26 1.84
N ALA A 79 -13.62 -4.82 2.66
CA ALA A 79 -13.37 -3.80 3.68
C ALA A 79 -12.31 -4.25 4.70
N GLY A 80 -12.33 -5.52 5.13
CA GLY A 80 -11.29 -6.07 6.01
C GLY A 80 -9.91 -6.14 5.34
N ILE A 81 -9.85 -6.55 4.07
CA ILE A 81 -8.59 -6.56 3.29
C ILE A 81 -8.07 -5.14 3.08
N ALA A 82 -8.95 -4.21 2.70
CA ALA A 82 -8.62 -2.80 2.52
C ALA A 82 -8.06 -2.20 3.81
N LEU A 83 -8.68 -2.47 4.97
CA LEU A 83 -8.17 -2.02 6.27
C LEU A 83 -6.80 -2.63 6.61
N ALA A 84 -6.59 -3.92 6.33
CA ALA A 84 -5.27 -4.54 6.56
C ALA A 84 -4.18 -3.93 5.65
N LEU A 85 -4.54 -3.61 4.40
CA LEU A 85 -3.65 -2.97 3.44
C LEU A 85 -3.38 -1.50 3.79
N THR A 86 -4.37 -0.75 4.28
CA THR A 86 -4.17 0.64 4.72
C THR A 86 -3.21 0.69 5.91
N MET A 87 -3.35 -0.21 6.89
CA MET A 87 -2.43 -0.31 8.02
C MET A 87 -0.99 -0.62 7.57
N ALA A 88 -0.84 -1.56 6.62
CA ALA A 88 0.47 -1.85 6.04
C ALA A 88 1.06 -0.64 5.29
N GLN A 89 0.23 0.03 4.48
CA GLN A 89 0.64 1.21 3.71
C GLN A 89 1.06 2.37 4.62
N LEU A 90 0.31 2.65 5.69
CA LEU A 90 0.66 3.68 6.66
C LEU A 90 2.02 3.38 7.33
N SER A 91 2.29 2.11 7.63
CA SER A 91 3.58 1.68 8.18
C SER A 91 4.74 1.92 7.20
N TRP A 92 4.55 1.60 5.91
CA TRP A 92 5.57 1.84 4.87
C TRP A 92 5.73 3.33 4.57
N THR A 93 4.65 4.09 4.54
CA THR A 93 4.63 5.55 4.38
C THR A 93 5.44 6.23 5.48
N ALA A 94 5.22 5.84 6.74
CA ALA A 94 5.98 6.35 7.87
C ALA A 94 7.47 6.00 7.77
N THR A 95 7.79 4.79 7.29
CA THR A 95 9.18 4.36 7.08
C THR A 95 9.86 5.18 5.98
N LEU A 96 9.16 5.44 4.87
CA LEU A 96 9.67 6.30 3.79
C LEU A 96 9.85 7.75 4.25
N MET A 97 8.94 8.28 5.07
CA MET A 97 9.10 9.61 5.68
C MET A 97 10.34 9.71 6.57
N LEU A 98 10.62 8.68 7.37
CA LEU A 98 11.86 8.61 8.15
C LEU A 98 13.11 8.49 7.26
N ALA A 99 13.02 7.71 6.18
CA ALA A 99 14.09 7.50 5.22
C ALA A 99 14.47 8.78 4.46
N ILE A 100 13.47 9.53 3.97
CA ILE A 100 13.66 10.83 3.31
C ILE A 100 14.35 11.80 4.26
N ARG A 101 13.83 11.93 5.49
CA ARG A 101 14.41 12.82 6.50
C ARG A 101 15.88 12.49 6.75
N HIS A 102 16.19 11.21 7.00
CA HIS A 102 17.56 10.78 7.24
C HIS A 102 18.50 11.14 6.08
N ARG A 103 18.05 11.00 4.82
CA ARG A 103 18.89 11.32 3.66
C ARG A 103 19.10 12.82 3.46
N THR A 104 18.07 13.65 3.63
CA THR A 104 18.19 15.13 3.48
C THR A 104 19.31 15.72 4.35
N ILE A 105 19.63 15.06 5.46
CA ILE A 105 20.68 15.48 6.40
C ILE A 105 22.07 15.05 5.94
N HIS A 106 22.24 13.92 5.26
CA HIS A 106 23.57 13.50 4.79
C HIS A 106 24.04 14.26 3.54
N SER A 107 23.10 14.86 2.80
CA SER A 107 23.38 15.69 1.63
C SER A 107 23.97 17.05 1.99
N HIS A 108 23.61 17.58 3.17
CA HIS A 108 24.13 18.84 3.70
C HIS A 108 24.95 18.49 4.94
N LEU A 109 26.28 18.66 4.93
CA LEU A 109 27.20 18.37 6.04
C LEU A 109 26.84 19.11 7.35
N VAL A 110 25.74 18.74 7.99
CA VAL A 110 25.12 19.38 9.16
C VAL A 110 24.94 18.30 10.20
N ASP A 111 25.52 18.52 11.38
CA ASP A 111 25.39 17.61 12.52
C ASP A 111 23.95 17.66 13.06
N ASP A 112 23.13 16.66 12.70
CA ASP A 112 21.79 16.52 13.24
C ASP A 112 21.85 15.88 14.63
N HIS A 113 21.09 16.47 15.55
CA HIS A 113 20.95 16.02 16.92
C HIS A 113 19.84 14.97 17.07
N ALA A 114 18.95 14.81 16.07
CA ALA A 114 17.87 13.85 16.11
C ALA A 114 18.29 12.49 15.52
N PRO A 115 18.33 11.39 16.31
CA PRO A 115 18.74 10.08 15.79
C PRO A 115 17.56 9.40 15.09
N VAL A 116 17.18 9.88 13.89
CA VAL A 116 16.00 9.47 13.11
C VAL A 116 15.93 7.95 12.91
N LEU A 117 17.05 7.33 12.54
CA LEU A 117 17.14 5.87 12.37
C LEU A 117 16.93 5.12 13.68
N LEU A 118 17.44 5.64 14.80
CA LEU A 118 17.28 5.03 16.10
C LEU A 118 15.82 5.10 16.56
N ILE A 119 15.14 6.23 16.36
CA ILE A 119 13.71 6.39 16.68
C ILE A 119 12.88 5.37 15.87
N GLY A 120 13.14 5.25 14.56
CA GLY A 120 12.46 4.26 13.71
C GLY A 120 12.74 2.81 14.13
N LEU A 121 13.99 2.49 14.44
CA LEU A 121 14.41 1.15 14.89
C LEU A 121 13.78 0.79 16.24
N VAL A 122 13.80 1.70 17.20
CA VAL A 122 13.18 1.53 18.53
C VAL A 122 11.68 1.33 18.39
N ALA A 123 11.00 2.13 17.56
CA ALA A 123 9.58 1.97 17.28
C ALA A 123 9.27 0.57 16.70
N LEU A 124 10.08 0.08 15.77
CA LEU A 124 9.93 -1.26 15.19
C LEU A 124 10.18 -2.36 16.23
N LEU A 125 11.25 -2.26 17.03
CA LEU A 125 11.56 -3.23 18.09
C LEU A 125 10.46 -3.29 19.15
N ILE A 126 9.97 -2.14 19.62
CA ILE A 126 8.85 -2.07 20.57
C ILE A 126 7.60 -2.71 19.94
N SER A 127 7.31 -2.44 18.66
CA SER A 127 6.16 -3.03 17.98
C SER A 127 6.22 -4.57 17.94
N LEU A 128 7.41 -5.12 17.67
CA LEU A 128 7.68 -6.56 17.65
C LEU A 128 7.57 -7.18 19.05
N LEU A 129 8.18 -6.56 20.06
CA LEU A 129 8.13 -7.02 21.44
C LEU A 129 6.69 -7.03 21.97
N GLN A 130 5.92 -5.97 21.74
CA GLN A 130 4.52 -5.90 22.13
C GLN A 130 3.67 -6.93 21.38
N ALA A 131 3.91 -7.16 20.08
CA ALA A 131 3.20 -8.18 19.31
C ALA A 131 3.53 -9.59 19.79
N ALA A 132 4.81 -9.89 20.08
CA ALA A 132 5.25 -11.18 20.62
C ALA A 132 4.63 -11.44 22.01
N TRP A 133 4.58 -10.41 22.86
CA TRP A 133 3.97 -10.51 24.18
C TRP A 133 2.45 -10.70 24.11
N ALA A 134 1.77 -9.99 23.21
CA ALA A 134 0.35 -10.18 22.96
C ALA A 134 0.05 -11.58 22.40
N HIS A 135 0.95 -12.13 21.58
CA HIS A 135 0.82 -13.49 21.04
C HIS A 135 0.87 -14.55 22.14
N ARG A 136 1.74 -14.38 23.15
CA ARG A 136 1.77 -15.25 24.34
C ARG A 136 0.46 -15.23 25.14
N ARG A 137 -0.37 -14.20 24.97
CA ARG A 137 -1.70 -14.07 25.61
C ARG A 137 -2.84 -14.56 24.70
N GLY A 138 -2.54 -15.31 23.65
CA GLY A 138 -3.53 -15.87 22.72
C GLY A 138 -4.02 -14.94 21.62
N LYS A 139 -3.45 -13.72 21.46
CA LYS A 139 -3.82 -12.82 20.38
C LYS A 139 -3.11 -13.16 19.07
N SER A 140 -3.72 -12.80 17.94
CA SER A 140 -3.10 -12.91 16.61
C SER A 140 -1.84 -12.04 16.52
N PHE A 141 -0.70 -12.67 16.26
CA PHE A 141 0.58 -11.97 16.09
C PHE A 141 0.53 -11.00 14.88
N PRO A 142 0.12 -11.42 13.66
CA PRO A 142 0.12 -10.52 12.50
C PRO A 142 -0.81 -9.30 12.68
N ALA A 143 -2.00 -9.49 13.27
CA ALA A 143 -2.94 -8.39 13.49
C ALA A 143 -2.40 -7.40 14.53
N THR A 144 -1.84 -7.91 15.62
CA THR A 144 -1.26 -7.05 16.67
C THR A 144 -0.02 -6.32 16.17
N LEU A 145 0.84 -7.00 15.41
CA LEU A 145 2.03 -6.40 14.81
C LEU A 145 1.66 -5.29 13.84
N SER A 146 0.74 -5.54 12.90
CA SER A 146 0.31 -4.53 11.92
C SER A 146 -0.23 -3.27 12.61
N ARG A 147 -1.07 -3.44 13.64
CA ARG A 147 -1.57 -2.32 14.45
C ARG A 147 -0.46 -1.57 15.16
N ASN A 148 0.43 -2.28 15.83
CA ASN A 148 1.50 -1.66 16.60
C ASN A 148 2.52 -0.95 15.69
N CYS A 149 2.88 -1.54 14.55
CA CYS A 149 3.73 -0.90 13.54
C CYS A 149 3.08 0.38 13.01
N THR A 150 1.79 0.34 12.68
CA THR A 150 1.06 1.51 12.18
C THR A 150 1.13 2.64 13.19
N LEU A 151 0.77 2.39 14.46
CA LEU A 151 0.75 3.42 15.49
C LEU A 151 2.16 3.94 15.81
N LEU A 152 3.11 3.04 16.06
CA LEU A 152 4.44 3.41 16.53
C LEU A 152 5.30 4.03 15.42
N LEU A 153 5.29 3.49 14.20
CA LEU A 153 6.07 4.07 13.10
C LEU A 153 5.50 5.41 12.65
N VAL A 154 4.18 5.57 12.58
CA VAL A 154 3.57 6.87 12.27
C VAL A 154 3.91 7.88 13.36
N SER A 155 3.81 7.50 14.64
CA SER A 155 4.22 8.39 15.74
C SER A 155 5.71 8.75 15.67
N ALA A 156 6.58 7.79 15.34
CA ALA A 156 8.01 8.02 15.16
C ALA A 156 8.30 8.98 14.00
N ALA A 157 7.59 8.83 12.87
CA ALA A 157 7.71 9.74 11.74
C ALA A 157 7.26 11.16 12.13
N LEU A 158 6.11 11.31 12.79
CA LEU A 158 5.64 12.62 13.25
C LEU A 158 6.62 13.26 14.22
N LEU A 159 7.10 12.52 15.23
CA LEU A 159 8.08 13.00 16.21
C LEU A 159 9.40 13.39 15.57
N ALA A 160 9.88 12.59 14.61
CA ALA A 160 11.05 12.96 13.84
C ALA A 160 10.79 14.31 13.17
N TRP A 161 9.78 14.41 12.30
CA TRP A 161 9.46 15.61 11.53
C TRP A 161 9.08 16.85 12.33
N THR A 162 8.74 16.73 13.62
CA THR A 162 8.56 17.89 14.52
C THR A 162 9.86 18.58 14.92
N TRP A 163 10.99 17.87 14.99
CA TRP A 163 12.28 18.45 15.30
C TRP A 163 12.97 18.90 14.02
N ALA A 164 13.34 20.17 13.92
CA ALA A 164 14.23 20.64 12.87
C ALA A 164 15.70 20.35 13.23
N PRO A 165 16.61 20.31 12.25
CA PRO A 165 18.04 20.03 12.49
C PRO A 165 18.73 21.02 13.44
N ASP A 166 18.16 22.23 13.57
CA ASP A 166 18.58 23.28 14.49
C ASP A 166 18.07 23.07 15.94
N GLY A 167 17.34 21.98 16.20
CA GLY A 167 16.69 21.70 17.48
C GLY A 167 15.38 22.45 17.72
N SER A 168 14.94 23.29 16.76
CA SER A 168 13.67 24.00 16.87
C SER A 168 12.48 23.07 16.63
N LEU A 169 11.38 23.33 17.33
CA LEU A 169 10.10 22.64 17.10
C LEU A 169 9.38 23.32 15.94
N ARG A 170 9.14 22.57 14.86
CA ARG A 170 8.36 23.03 13.71
C ARG A 170 7.15 22.13 13.51
N TRP A 171 6.10 22.70 12.92
CA TRP A 171 4.92 21.91 12.60
C TRP A 171 5.25 20.97 11.42
N PRO A 172 4.94 19.67 11.50
CA PRO A 172 5.35 18.72 10.46
C PRO A 172 4.88 19.12 9.06
N ALA A 173 3.67 19.69 8.95
CA ALA A 173 3.08 20.07 7.66
C ALA A 173 3.73 21.24 6.93
N THR A 174 4.53 22.05 7.60
CA THR A 174 5.27 23.13 6.91
C THR A 174 6.58 22.65 6.31
N SER A 175 7.02 21.44 6.68
CA SER A 175 8.36 20.94 6.35
C SER A 175 8.36 19.85 5.28
N PHE A 176 7.23 19.16 5.05
CA PHE A 176 7.16 18.04 4.11
C PHE A 176 6.67 18.46 2.72
N ASN A 177 7.17 17.80 1.69
CA ASN A 177 6.63 17.91 0.33
C ASN A 177 5.32 17.10 0.22
N THR A 178 4.22 17.80 0.01
CA THR A 178 2.85 17.25 -0.13
C THR A 178 2.70 16.33 -1.34
N ASP A 179 3.47 16.55 -2.41
CA ASP A 179 3.41 15.75 -3.64
C ASP A 179 3.81 14.29 -3.40
N ILE A 180 4.78 14.06 -2.51
CA ILE A 180 5.22 12.69 -2.15
C ILE A 180 4.07 11.95 -1.44
N LEU A 181 3.32 12.62 -0.57
CA LEU A 181 2.16 12.02 0.09
C LEU A 181 1.05 11.70 -0.90
N TRP A 182 0.81 12.57 -1.88
CA TRP A 182 -0.15 12.29 -2.95
C TRP A 182 0.27 11.09 -3.79
N ALA A 183 1.56 10.95 -4.12
CA ALA A 183 2.06 9.76 -4.81
C ALA A 183 1.86 8.48 -3.99
N MET A 184 2.13 8.51 -2.69
CA MET A 184 1.90 7.37 -1.79
C MET A 184 0.42 6.97 -1.69
N LEU A 185 -0.48 7.95 -1.68
CA LEU A 185 -1.93 7.73 -1.67
C LEU A 185 -2.38 7.04 -2.96
N LEU A 186 -1.93 7.50 -4.12
CA LEU A 186 -2.33 6.91 -5.40
C LEU A 186 -1.77 5.51 -5.60
N VAL A 187 -0.54 5.25 -5.15
CA VAL A 187 0.00 3.88 -5.11
C VAL A 187 -0.85 2.98 -4.21
N HIS A 188 -1.33 3.50 -3.08
CA HIS A 188 -2.24 2.75 -2.21
C HIS A 188 -3.54 2.38 -2.91
N GLU A 189 -4.15 3.32 -3.62
CA GLU A 189 -5.36 3.05 -4.43
C GLU A 189 -5.11 1.99 -5.50
N GLY A 190 -3.94 2.01 -6.14
CA GLY A 190 -3.53 0.96 -7.08
C GLY A 190 -3.47 -0.41 -6.43
N VAL A 191 -2.91 -0.49 -5.21
CA VAL A 191 -2.90 -1.73 -4.41
C VAL A 191 -4.33 -2.18 -4.07
N LEU A 192 -5.25 -1.27 -3.74
CA LEU A 192 -6.64 -1.60 -3.44
C LEU A 192 -7.40 -2.12 -4.68
N ILE A 193 -7.14 -1.56 -5.87
CA ILE A 193 -7.67 -2.09 -7.14
C ILE A 193 -7.19 -3.54 -7.35
N LEU A 194 -5.89 -3.79 -7.19
CA LEU A 194 -5.33 -5.14 -7.35
C LEU A 194 -5.88 -6.11 -6.29
N ALA A 195 -6.14 -5.65 -5.07
CA ALA A 195 -6.80 -6.43 -4.03
C ALA A 195 -8.27 -6.73 -4.36
N ALA A 196 -9.01 -5.79 -4.97
CA ALA A 196 -10.36 -6.00 -5.45
C ALA A 196 -10.39 -7.07 -6.56
N VAL A 197 -9.44 -7.00 -7.49
CA VAL A 197 -9.25 -8.00 -8.55
C VAL A 197 -8.93 -9.36 -7.95
N ALA A 198 -8.01 -9.43 -6.98
CA ALA A 198 -7.67 -10.67 -6.30
C ALA A 198 -8.87 -11.27 -5.56
N LEU A 199 -9.69 -10.45 -4.89
CA LEU A 199 -10.88 -10.92 -4.20
C LEU A 199 -11.95 -11.44 -5.17
N ALA A 200 -12.20 -10.71 -6.26
CA ALA A 200 -13.11 -11.14 -7.32
C ALA A 200 -12.65 -12.46 -7.95
N ALA A 201 -11.35 -12.58 -8.23
CA ALA A 201 -10.72 -13.79 -8.76
C ALA A 201 -10.83 -14.99 -7.79
N SER A 202 -10.65 -14.75 -6.49
CA SER A 202 -10.74 -15.78 -5.43
C SER A 202 -12.13 -16.43 -5.33
N THR A 203 -13.16 -15.83 -5.93
CA THR A 203 -14.49 -16.44 -6.02
C THR A 203 -14.49 -17.70 -6.91
N ARG A 204 -13.59 -17.79 -7.89
CA ARG A 204 -13.55 -18.85 -8.90
C ARG A 204 -12.23 -19.60 -8.96
N LEU A 205 -11.12 -18.89 -8.79
CA LEU A 205 -9.79 -19.40 -9.05
C LEU A 205 -9.11 -19.91 -7.77
N PRO A 206 -8.22 -20.91 -7.86
CA PRO A 206 -7.35 -21.28 -6.75
C PRO A 206 -6.33 -20.18 -6.42
N THR A 207 -5.71 -20.27 -5.25
CA THR A 207 -4.76 -19.27 -4.74
C THR A 207 -3.63 -18.91 -5.73
N PRO A 208 -2.93 -19.87 -6.37
CA PRO A 208 -1.88 -19.53 -7.33
C PRO A 208 -2.40 -18.75 -8.54
N ALA A 209 -3.56 -19.14 -9.08
CA ALA A 209 -4.18 -18.47 -10.22
C ALA A 209 -4.71 -17.07 -9.86
N THR A 210 -5.16 -16.87 -8.62
CA THR A 210 -5.55 -15.55 -8.10
C THR A 210 -4.37 -14.58 -8.08
N ILE A 211 -3.22 -15.04 -7.58
CA ILE A 211 -2.00 -14.23 -7.54
C ILE A 211 -1.50 -13.94 -8.96
N ALA A 212 -1.48 -14.96 -9.82
CA ALA A 212 -1.09 -14.80 -11.22
C ALA A 212 -1.98 -13.80 -11.95
N LEU A 213 -3.31 -13.83 -11.73
CA LEU A 213 -4.23 -12.87 -12.33
C LEU A 213 -4.03 -11.45 -11.80
N SER A 214 -3.74 -11.29 -10.51
CA SER A 214 -3.44 -9.98 -9.91
C SER A 214 -2.16 -9.39 -10.51
N LEU A 215 -1.13 -10.22 -10.66
CA LEU A 215 0.14 -9.85 -11.30
C LEU A 215 -0.04 -9.53 -12.79
N ALA A 216 -0.79 -10.36 -13.52
CA ALA A 216 -1.11 -10.13 -14.92
C ALA A 216 -1.89 -8.82 -15.11
N THR A 217 -2.81 -8.50 -14.20
CA THR A 217 -3.57 -7.25 -14.24
C THR A 217 -2.66 -6.03 -14.07
N LEU A 218 -1.67 -6.12 -13.17
CA LEU A 218 -0.65 -5.07 -13.03
C LEU A 218 0.12 -4.85 -14.34
N PHE A 219 0.70 -5.92 -14.91
CA PHE A 219 1.49 -5.80 -16.14
C PHE A 219 0.65 -5.37 -17.35
N CYS A 220 -0.55 -5.92 -17.51
CA CYS A 220 -1.48 -5.49 -18.55
C CYS A 220 -1.82 -4.00 -18.40
N GLY A 221 -2.09 -3.52 -17.18
CA GLY A 221 -2.35 -2.10 -16.93
C GLY A 221 -1.19 -1.20 -17.37
N VAL A 222 0.04 -1.60 -17.06
CA VAL A 222 1.26 -0.86 -17.44
C VAL A 222 1.48 -0.88 -18.97
N ILE A 223 1.38 -2.04 -19.60
CA ILE A 223 1.62 -2.21 -21.03
C ILE A 223 0.56 -1.48 -21.85
N VAL A 224 -0.71 -1.64 -21.48
CA VAL A 224 -1.84 -1.04 -22.18
C VAL A 224 -1.84 0.48 -22.00
N GLY A 225 -1.56 0.98 -20.78
CA GLY A 225 -1.36 2.40 -20.53
C GLY A 225 -0.27 2.97 -21.45
N SER A 226 0.88 2.32 -21.48
CA SER A 226 2.02 2.74 -22.30
C SER A 226 1.69 2.80 -23.79
N LEU A 227 1.03 1.78 -24.33
CA LEU A 227 0.68 1.66 -25.75
C LEU A 227 -0.42 2.64 -26.17
N MET A 228 -1.35 2.95 -25.26
CA MET A 228 -2.48 3.84 -25.55
C MET A 228 -2.16 5.33 -25.32
N ARG A 229 -0.95 5.68 -24.86
CA ARG A 229 -0.54 7.08 -24.67
C ARG A 229 -0.75 7.89 -25.97
N GLY A 230 -1.52 8.97 -25.86
CA GLY A 230 -1.86 9.86 -26.99
C GLY A 230 -3.10 9.46 -27.79
N SER A 231 -3.69 8.29 -27.55
CA SER A 231 -4.93 7.86 -28.21
C SER A 231 -6.17 8.47 -27.53
N PRO A 232 -7.23 8.84 -28.28
CA PRO A 232 -8.50 9.27 -27.69
C PRO A 232 -9.15 8.17 -26.82
N TRP A 233 -8.78 6.91 -27.06
CA TRP A 233 -9.27 5.75 -26.31
C TRP A 233 -8.62 5.58 -24.94
N ALA A 234 -7.50 6.27 -24.66
CA ALA A 234 -6.77 6.15 -23.38
C ALA A 234 -7.63 6.52 -22.15
N ARG A 235 -8.70 7.29 -22.36
CA ARG A 235 -9.63 7.69 -21.28
C ARG A 235 -10.54 6.55 -20.81
N TRP A 236 -10.74 5.53 -21.64
CA TRP A 236 -11.75 4.50 -21.43
C TRP A 236 -11.17 3.17 -20.92
N VAL A 237 -9.85 3.03 -20.94
CA VAL A 237 -9.18 1.78 -20.58
C VAL A 237 -8.59 1.88 -19.16
N PRO A 238 -8.65 0.79 -18.36
CA PRO A 238 -8.05 0.79 -17.03
C PRO A 238 -6.51 0.94 -17.10
N ASP A 239 -6.01 2.17 -16.99
CA ASP A 239 -4.58 2.47 -16.98
C ASP A 239 -4.08 2.66 -15.54
N LEU A 240 -3.38 1.64 -15.01
CA LEU A 240 -2.74 1.71 -13.69
C LEU A 240 -1.59 2.73 -13.66
N GLN A 241 -1.01 3.12 -14.80
CA GLN A 241 0.00 4.19 -14.85
C GLN A 241 -0.60 5.54 -14.49
N ARG A 242 -1.92 5.73 -14.60
CA ARG A 242 -2.59 6.95 -14.13
C ARG A 242 -2.42 7.19 -12.63
N LEU A 243 -2.27 6.13 -11.84
CA LEU A 243 -2.01 6.20 -10.40
C LEU A 243 -0.51 6.30 -10.09
N TRP A 244 0.34 6.15 -11.09
CA TRP A 244 1.80 6.18 -10.97
C TRP A 244 2.35 7.56 -11.33
N ILE A 245 2.29 8.51 -10.38
CA ILE A 245 2.70 9.91 -10.62
C ILE A 245 4.22 10.14 -10.42
N SER A 246 5.02 9.11 -10.09
CA SER A 246 6.47 9.32 -9.90
C SER A 246 7.13 9.90 -11.16
N ASP A 247 6.67 9.54 -12.36
CA ASP A 247 7.11 10.12 -13.63
C ASP A 247 6.88 11.65 -13.71
N GLY A 248 5.77 12.14 -13.14
CA GLY A 248 5.46 13.58 -13.07
C GLY A 248 6.34 14.30 -12.06
N LEU A 249 6.62 13.64 -10.93
CA LEU A 249 7.49 14.16 -9.88
C LEU A 249 8.96 14.25 -10.36
N ILE A 250 9.43 13.26 -11.13
CA ILE A 250 10.77 13.23 -11.72
C ILE A 250 10.95 14.37 -12.75
N ARG A 251 9.88 14.74 -13.45
CA ARG A 251 9.90 15.84 -14.43
C ARG A 251 9.73 17.23 -13.81
N GLY A 252 9.69 17.32 -12.47
CA GLY A 252 9.53 18.58 -11.74
C GLY A 252 8.14 19.22 -11.89
N GLY A 253 7.11 18.44 -12.20
CA GLY A 253 5.74 18.95 -12.29
C GLY A 253 5.03 18.92 -10.93
N ASP A 254 4.35 20.01 -10.57
CA ASP A 254 3.53 20.08 -9.36
C ASP A 254 2.29 19.18 -9.49
N ILE A 255 1.98 18.42 -8.43
CA ILE A 255 0.80 17.56 -8.42
C ILE A 255 -0.41 18.38 -7.97
N SER A 256 -1.24 18.80 -8.94
CA SER A 256 -2.50 19.45 -8.61
C SER A 256 -3.44 18.51 -7.83
N VAL A 257 -4.03 19.01 -6.74
CA VAL A 257 -5.05 18.32 -5.95
C VAL A 257 -6.23 17.86 -6.84
N ALA A 258 -6.55 18.62 -7.89
CA ALA A 258 -7.59 18.24 -8.85
C ALA A 258 -7.23 16.96 -9.61
N THR A 259 -5.96 16.79 -10.01
CA THR A 259 -5.47 15.58 -10.69
C THR A 259 -5.58 14.36 -9.79
N VAL A 260 -5.17 14.50 -8.53
CA VAL A 260 -5.29 13.44 -7.52
C VAL A 260 -6.77 13.08 -7.31
N GLY A 261 -7.65 14.07 -7.13
CA GLY A 261 -9.08 13.83 -6.95
C GLY A 261 -9.72 13.07 -8.11
N TRP A 262 -9.38 13.42 -9.36
CA TRP A 262 -9.84 12.69 -10.54
C TRP A 262 -9.31 11.26 -10.60
N ALA A 263 -8.05 11.05 -10.22
CA ALA A 263 -7.45 9.72 -10.15
C ALA A 263 -8.13 8.85 -9.07
N SER A 264 -8.42 9.42 -7.89
CA SER A 264 -9.16 8.74 -6.81
C SER A 264 -10.59 8.38 -7.18
N ILE A 265 -11.32 9.29 -7.84
CA ILE A 265 -12.67 8.99 -8.35
C ILE A 265 -12.61 7.83 -9.35
N TRP A 266 -11.65 7.88 -10.27
CA TRP A 266 -11.45 6.81 -11.24
C TRP A 266 -11.12 5.48 -10.55
N ALA A 267 -10.22 5.48 -9.56
CA ALA A 267 -9.87 4.29 -8.80
C ALA A 267 -11.08 3.69 -8.08
N PHE A 268 -11.91 4.54 -7.46
CA PHE A 268 -13.15 4.12 -6.81
C PHE A 268 -14.15 3.47 -7.78
N LEU A 269 -14.31 4.03 -8.97
CA LEU A 269 -15.18 3.47 -10.01
C LEU A 269 -14.66 2.11 -10.50
N VAL A 270 -13.34 1.98 -10.72
CA VAL A 270 -12.71 0.71 -11.11
C VAL A 270 -12.89 -0.34 -10.02
N MET A 271 -12.61 0.00 -8.76
CA MET A 271 -12.85 -0.91 -7.62
C MET A 271 -14.30 -1.37 -7.55
N SER A 272 -15.25 -0.44 -7.68
CA SER A 272 -16.69 -0.73 -7.63
C SER A 272 -17.11 -1.67 -8.77
N ALA A 273 -16.62 -1.43 -9.99
CA ALA A 273 -16.89 -2.27 -11.14
C ALA A 273 -16.32 -3.69 -10.96
N VAL A 274 -15.07 -3.81 -10.50
CA VAL A 274 -14.42 -5.11 -10.25
C VAL A 274 -15.14 -5.88 -9.13
N LEU A 275 -15.55 -5.21 -8.06
CA LEU A 275 -16.31 -5.83 -6.98
C LEU A 275 -17.69 -6.27 -7.45
N ALA A 276 -18.38 -5.47 -8.28
CA ALA A 276 -19.66 -5.87 -8.87
C ALA A 276 -19.52 -7.13 -9.74
N VAL A 277 -18.44 -7.24 -10.53
CA VAL A 277 -18.10 -8.47 -11.25
C VAL A 277 -17.85 -9.62 -10.27
N GLY A 278 -17.10 -9.39 -9.20
CA GLY A 278 -16.88 -10.39 -8.14
C GLY A 278 -18.19 -10.90 -7.51
N VAL A 279 -19.13 -10.00 -7.23
CA VAL A 279 -20.47 -10.35 -6.72
C VAL A 279 -21.23 -11.20 -7.73
N ALA A 280 -21.24 -10.81 -9.01
CA ALA A 280 -21.92 -11.57 -10.06
C ALA A 280 -21.31 -12.98 -10.25
N LEU A 281 -19.98 -13.09 -10.21
CA LEU A 281 -19.27 -14.36 -10.30
C LEU A 281 -19.56 -15.26 -9.10
N PHE A 282 -19.63 -14.68 -7.90
CA PHE A 282 -19.93 -15.38 -6.66
C PHE A 282 -21.39 -15.80 -6.58
N ALA A 283 -22.33 -15.01 -7.10
CA ALA A 283 -23.76 -15.34 -7.15
C ALA A 283 -24.06 -16.58 -8.02
N ARG A 284 -23.31 -16.77 -9.11
CA ARG A 284 -23.46 -17.92 -10.01
C ARG A 284 -22.66 -19.15 -9.60
N ARG A 285 -21.93 -19.10 -8.48
CA ARG A 285 -21.16 -20.25 -8.00
C ARG A 285 -22.04 -21.12 -7.11
N ASP A 286 -22.16 -22.39 -7.47
CA ASP A 286 -22.67 -23.42 -6.58
C ASP A 286 -21.60 -23.73 -5.55
N VAL A 287 -21.97 -23.54 -4.28
CA VAL A 287 -21.08 -23.69 -3.12
C VAL A 287 -21.31 -25.02 -2.38
N GLY A 288 -22.19 -25.88 -2.92
CA GLY A 288 -22.47 -27.25 -2.45
C GLY A 288 -21.55 -28.29 -3.07
#